data_AF-A0A957UYU9-F1
#
_entry.id   AF-A0A957UYU9-F1
#
_cell.length_a   1.000
_cell.length_b   1.000
_cell.length_c   1.000
_cell.angle_alpha   90.00
_cell.angle_beta   90.00
_cell.angle_gamma   90.00
#
_symmetry.space_group_name_H-M   'P 1'
#
loop_
_entity.id
_entity.type
_entity.pdbx_description
1 polymer ?
#
loop_
_entity_poly.entity_id
_entity_poly.type
_entity_poly.pdbx_seq_one_letter_code
_entity_poly.pdbx_strand_id
1 'polypeptide(L)'
;AVLTMANEQQAYTLSDRATYLARTLEGTELVVAVEGDPVLFNPYGVIVVNPEKCTNVNADLANQFADWIVSVPTQEMIAAFGQEEFGQSLFTPDSEAWRNR
;
A
#
# COMPACT_ATOMS: atom_id res chain seq x y z
N ALA A 1 4.17 -14.90 -9.14
CA ALA A 1 5.03 -15.44 -10.22
C ALA A 1 6.51 -15.18 -9.92
N VAL A 2 6.99 -13.93 -9.87
CA VAL A 2 8.43 -13.65 -9.72
C VAL A 2 9.00 -14.11 -8.36
N LEU A 3 8.32 -13.86 -7.25
CA LEU A 3 8.75 -14.38 -5.93
C LEU A 3 8.86 -15.91 -5.91
N THR A 4 7.90 -16.62 -6.52
CA THR A 4 7.93 -18.08 -6.64
C THR A 4 9.17 -18.54 -7.41
N MET A 5 9.44 -17.94 -8.57
CA MET A 5 10.63 -18.25 -9.38
C MET A 5 11.92 -17.94 -8.62
N ALA A 6 11.99 -16.81 -7.92
CA ALA A 6 13.17 -16.42 -7.13
C ALA A 6 13.41 -17.41 -5.99
N ASN A 7 12.35 -17.91 -5.35
CA ASN A 7 12.43 -18.96 -4.33
C ASN A 7 12.98 -20.26 -4.93
N GLU A 8 12.45 -20.72 -6.06
CA GLU A 8 12.90 -21.94 -6.74
C GLU A 8 14.35 -21.84 -7.23
N GLN A 9 14.74 -20.67 -7.75
CA GLN A 9 16.07 -20.43 -8.33
C GLN A 9 17.10 -19.97 -7.29
N GLN A 10 16.71 -19.79 -6.03
CA GLN A 10 17.59 -19.26 -4.97
C GLN A 10 18.22 -17.91 -5.38
N ALA A 11 17.38 -17.02 -5.92
CA ALA A 11 17.79 -15.74 -6.49
C ALA A 11 17.19 -14.55 -5.71
N TYR A 12 17.68 -13.35 -6.00
CA TYR A 12 17.11 -12.11 -5.49
C TYR A 12 16.03 -11.56 -6.43
N THR A 13 15.01 -10.93 -5.84
CA THR A 13 14.03 -10.11 -6.57
C THR A 13 13.60 -8.93 -5.73
N LEU A 14 13.19 -7.85 -6.40
CA LEU A 14 12.44 -6.78 -5.77
C LEU A 14 10.95 -7.16 -5.74
N SER A 15 10.26 -6.85 -4.64
CA SER A 15 8.82 -7.04 -4.47
C SER A 15 8.28 -6.01 -3.50
N ASP A 16 7.00 -5.67 -3.64
CA ASP A 16 6.30 -4.96 -2.58
C ASP A 16 6.11 -5.87 -1.34
N ARG A 17 5.94 -5.23 -0.17
CA ARG A 17 5.84 -5.90 1.13
C ARG A 17 4.59 -6.78 1.23
N ALA A 18 3.45 -6.30 0.74
CA ALA A 18 2.19 -7.02 0.87
C ALA A 18 2.21 -8.34 0.09
N THR A 19 2.69 -8.32 -1.15
CA THR A 19 2.87 -9.54 -1.96
C THR A 19 3.84 -10.51 -1.30
N TYR A 20 4.95 -10.03 -0.74
CA TYR A 20 5.90 -10.86 0.00
C TYR A 20 5.24 -11.55 1.20
N LEU A 21 4.52 -10.81 2.04
CA LEU A 21 3.85 -11.38 3.22
C LEU A 21 2.78 -12.41 2.82
N ALA A 22 2.00 -12.15 1.79
CA ALA A 22 1.08 -13.15 1.24
C ALA A 22 1.80 -14.44 0.80
N ARG A 23 3.01 -14.34 0.21
CA ARG A 23 3.81 -15.53 -0.13
C ARG A 23 4.40 -16.25 1.08
N THR A 24 4.64 -15.56 2.20
CA THR A 24 5.07 -16.22 3.45
C THR A 24 4.00 -17.14 4.01
N LEU A 25 2.71 -16.76 3.90
CA LEU A 25 1.60 -17.66 4.25
C LEU A 25 1.51 -18.90 3.36
N GLU A 26 2.03 -18.81 2.13
CA GLU A 26 2.13 -19.94 1.20
C GLU A 26 3.45 -20.74 1.35
N GLY A 27 4.31 -20.38 2.30
CA GLY A 27 5.51 -21.13 2.63
C GLY A 27 6.74 -20.81 1.76
N THR A 28 6.88 -19.58 1.24
CA THR A 28 8.16 -19.18 0.65
C THR A 28 9.30 -19.20 1.69
N GLU A 29 10.50 -19.59 1.25
CA GLU A 29 11.73 -19.61 2.05
C GLU A 29 12.58 -18.34 1.84
N LEU A 30 12.16 -17.44 0.93
CA LEU A 30 12.83 -16.16 0.71
C LEU A 30 12.79 -15.31 1.99
N VAL A 31 13.92 -14.65 2.26
CA VAL A 31 14.05 -13.71 3.38
C VAL A 31 14.24 -12.30 2.86
N VAL A 32 13.87 -11.30 3.66
CA VAL A 32 14.11 -9.90 3.34
C VAL A 32 15.61 -9.61 3.43
N ALA A 33 16.24 -9.31 2.29
CA ALA A 33 17.65 -8.94 2.25
C ALA A 33 17.88 -7.44 2.46
N VAL A 34 16.98 -6.58 1.97
CA VAL A 34 17.06 -5.12 2.04
C VAL A 34 15.65 -4.54 2.20
N GLU A 35 15.48 -3.57 3.10
CA GLU A 35 14.24 -2.80 3.29
C GLU A 35 14.52 -1.42 3.92
N GLY A 36 13.52 -0.52 3.89
CA GLY A 36 13.56 0.76 4.60
C GLY A 36 14.29 1.90 3.91
N ASP A 37 14.98 1.66 2.78
CA ASP A 37 15.59 2.72 2.00
C ASP A 37 14.51 3.65 1.40
N PRO A 38 14.65 5.00 1.49
CA PRO A 38 13.70 5.93 0.90
C PRO A 38 13.41 5.72 -0.59
N VAL A 39 14.36 5.17 -1.36
CA VAL A 39 14.14 4.86 -2.79
C VAL A 39 13.12 3.74 -3.01
N LEU A 40 12.90 2.89 -2.01
CA LEU A 40 11.93 1.81 -2.03
C LEU A 40 10.53 2.26 -1.61
N PHE A 41 10.37 3.53 -1.21
CA PHE A 41 9.09 4.06 -0.82
C PHE A 41 8.14 4.12 -2.04
N ASN A 42 6.97 3.53 -1.88
CA ASN A 42 5.94 3.44 -2.90
C ASN A 42 4.68 4.21 -2.46
N PRO A 43 4.65 5.54 -2.63
CA PRO A 43 3.52 6.36 -2.19
C PRO A 43 2.28 6.17 -3.07
N TYR A 44 1.12 6.20 -2.44
CA TYR A 44 -0.18 6.18 -3.13
C TYR A 44 -0.78 7.58 -3.15
N GLY A 45 -1.37 7.95 -4.29
CA GLY A 45 -2.12 9.19 -4.46
C GLY A 45 -3.53 8.93 -4.98
N VAL A 46 -4.49 9.72 -4.53
CA VAL A 46 -5.86 9.75 -5.07
C VAL A 46 -6.02 11.03 -5.88
N ILE A 47 -6.49 10.89 -7.12
CA ILE A 47 -6.67 12.00 -8.05
C ILE A 47 -8.12 12.02 -8.50
N VAL A 48 -8.83 13.11 -8.16
CA VAL A 48 -10.21 13.33 -8.62
C VAL A 48 -10.20 13.73 -10.09
N VAL A 49 -11.04 13.06 -10.89
CA VAL A 49 -11.15 13.34 -12.33
C VAL A 49 -11.79 14.72 -12.55
N ASN A 50 -11.23 15.52 -13.45
CA ASN A 50 -11.74 16.85 -13.77
C ASN A 50 -13.13 16.78 -14.44
N PRO A 51 -14.21 17.30 -13.82
CA PRO A 51 -15.56 17.25 -14.37
C PRO A 51 -15.78 18.15 -15.59
N GLU A 52 -14.97 19.21 -15.77
CA GLU A 52 -15.02 20.07 -16.96
C GLU A 52 -14.58 19.33 -18.22
N LYS A 53 -13.71 18.33 -18.06
CA LYS A 53 -13.22 17.48 -19.16
C LYS A 53 -14.03 16.19 -19.31
N CYS A 54 -14.64 15.72 -18.22
CA CYS A 54 -15.40 14.47 -18.20
C CYS A 54 -16.75 14.70 -17.51
N THR A 55 -17.76 15.07 -18.27
CA THR A 55 -19.07 15.49 -17.73
C THR A 55 -19.89 14.37 -17.09
N ASN A 56 -19.56 13.10 -17.35
CA ASN A 56 -20.27 11.93 -16.80
C ASN A 56 -19.62 11.34 -15.53
N VAL A 57 -18.72 12.08 -14.89
CA VAL A 57 -18.09 11.65 -13.62
C VAL A 57 -18.92 12.07 -12.43
N ASN A 58 -18.85 11.29 -11.34
CA ASN A 58 -19.44 11.67 -10.08
C ASN A 58 -18.43 12.45 -9.23
N ALA A 59 -18.28 13.75 -9.53
CA ALA A 59 -17.27 14.60 -8.89
C ALA A 59 -17.49 14.74 -7.38
N ASP A 60 -18.74 14.87 -6.94
CA ASP A 60 -19.06 15.06 -5.51
C ASP A 60 -18.69 13.83 -4.68
N LEU A 61 -18.98 12.61 -5.17
CA LEU A 61 -18.56 11.39 -4.49
C LEU A 61 -17.04 11.19 -4.54
N ALA A 62 -16.39 11.58 -5.65
CA ALA A 62 -14.94 11.49 -5.77
C ALA A 62 -14.22 12.40 -4.77
N ASN A 63 -14.70 13.63 -4.57
CA ASN A 63 -14.18 14.54 -3.55
C ASN A 63 -14.41 14.00 -2.13
N GLN A 64 -15.62 13.51 -1.84
CA GLN A 64 -15.91 12.88 -0.54
C GLN A 64 -14.98 11.70 -0.24
N PHE A 65 -14.70 10.86 -1.24
CA PHE A 65 -13.74 9.77 -1.08
C PHE A 65 -12.32 10.28 -0.84
N ALA A 66 -11.87 11.30 -1.57
CA ALA A 66 -10.56 11.91 -1.40
C ALA A 66 -10.39 12.51 0.00
N ASP A 67 -11.40 13.21 0.52
CA ASP A 67 -11.40 13.76 1.88
C ASP A 67 -11.41 12.65 2.94
N TRP A 68 -12.23 11.62 2.73
CA TRP A 68 -12.34 10.49 3.65
C TRP A 68 -11.03 9.72 3.75
N ILE A 69 -10.38 9.40 2.64
CA ILE A 69 -9.18 8.55 2.63
C ILE A 69 -7.96 9.23 3.24
N VAL A 70 -7.87 10.57 3.18
CA VAL A 70 -6.78 11.35 3.80
C VAL A 70 -7.07 11.74 5.26
N SER A 71 -8.29 11.50 5.76
CA SER A 71 -8.64 11.84 7.15
C SER A 71 -7.90 10.97 8.17
N VAL A 72 -7.59 11.52 9.34
CA VAL A 72 -6.89 10.79 10.42
C VAL A 72 -7.58 9.47 10.78
N PRO A 73 -8.92 9.40 10.98
CA PRO A 73 -9.58 8.14 11.31
C PRO A 73 -9.39 7.05 10.24
N THR A 74 -9.45 7.41 8.96
CA THR A 74 -9.23 6.44 7.88
C THR A 74 -7.76 6.03 7.79
N GLN A 75 -6.84 6.95 8.06
CA GLN A 75 -5.41 6.65 8.12
C GLN A 75 -5.08 5.72 9.30
N GLU A 76 -5.81 5.77 10.42
CA GLU A 76 -5.73 4.77 11.49
C GLU A 76 -6.19 3.39 11.00
N MET A 77 -7.27 3.32 10.22
CA MET A 77 -7.71 2.06 9.61
C MET A 77 -6.65 1.50 8.66
N ILE A 78 -5.99 2.35 7.87
CA ILE A 78 -4.88 1.96 6.99
C ILE A 78 -3.71 1.41 7.81
N ALA A 79 -3.35 2.07 8.91
CA ALA A 79 -2.28 1.60 9.80
C ALA A 79 -2.59 0.23 10.43
N ALA A 80 -3.85 -0.02 10.77
CA ALA A 80 -4.27 -1.29 11.38
C ALA A 80 -4.39 -2.43 10.35
N PHE A 81 -4.52 -2.12 9.06
CA PHE A 81 -4.79 -3.12 8.04
C PHE A 81 -3.66 -4.15 7.90
N GLY A 82 -4.03 -5.44 8.00
CA GLY A 82 -3.14 -6.58 7.88
C GLY A 82 -2.40 -6.98 9.17
N GLN A 83 -2.48 -6.18 10.25
CA GLN A 83 -1.79 -6.50 11.49
C GLN A 83 -2.23 -7.84 12.10
N GLU A 84 -3.52 -8.14 12.07
CA GLU A 84 -4.07 -9.40 12.61
C GLU A 84 -3.57 -10.63 11.84
N GLU A 85 -3.49 -10.54 10.51
CA GLU A 85 -3.15 -11.66 9.64
C GLU A 85 -1.63 -11.86 9.51
N PHE A 86 -0.87 -10.78 9.44
CA PHE A 86 0.57 -10.79 9.11
C PHE A 86 1.47 -10.39 10.27
N GLY A 87 0.92 -10.03 11.43
CA GLY A 87 1.65 -9.52 12.59
C GLY A 87 2.27 -8.14 12.38
N GLN A 88 2.00 -7.48 11.25
CA GLN A 88 2.50 -6.17 10.87
C GLN A 88 1.55 -5.47 9.91
N SER A 89 1.63 -4.14 9.83
CA SER A 89 0.84 -3.34 8.90
C SER A 89 1.27 -3.60 7.45
N LEU A 90 0.29 -3.73 6.55
CA LEU A 90 0.58 -3.83 5.11
C LEU A 90 0.88 -2.49 4.46
N PHE A 91 0.34 -1.41 5.02
CA PHE A 91 0.48 -0.05 4.50
C PHE A 91 0.86 0.90 5.63
N THR A 92 1.59 1.95 5.26
CA THR A 92 1.97 3.04 6.17
C THR A 92 1.19 4.29 5.76
N PRO A 93 0.45 4.93 6.68
CA PRO A 93 -0.29 6.15 6.36
C PRO A 93 0.66 7.34 6.19
N ASP A 94 0.36 8.22 5.24
CA ASP A 94 1.23 9.35 4.84
C ASP A 94 0.45 10.62 4.41
N SER A 95 -0.83 10.72 4.75
CA SER A 95 -1.57 11.97 4.51
C SER A 95 -0.99 13.13 5.32
N GLU A 96 -1.19 14.36 4.85
CA GLU A 96 -0.75 15.56 5.56
C GLU A 96 -1.36 15.66 6.97
N ALA A 97 -2.67 15.42 7.10
CA ALA A 97 -3.35 15.43 8.38
C ALA A 97 -2.81 14.37 9.35
N TRP A 98 -2.46 13.18 8.85
CA TRP A 98 -1.84 12.13 9.65
C TRP A 98 -0.45 12.52 10.17
N ARG A 99 0.38 13.15 9.32
CA ARG A 99 1.74 13.56 9.70
C ARG A 99 1.76 14.68 10.73
N ASN A 100 0.73 15.52 10.76
CA ASN A 100 0.65 16.71 11.61
C ASN A 100 -0.21 16.53 12.89
N ARG A 101 -0.62 15.31 13.21
CA ARG A 101 -1.50 15.01 14.35
C ARG A 101 -0.80 14.99 15.70
#